data_AF-A0A6J7C1C2-F1
#
_entry.id   AF-A0A6J7C1C2-F1
#
_cell.length_a   1.000
_cell.length_b   1.000
_cell.length_c   1.000
_cell.angle_alpha   90.00
_cell.angle_beta   90.00
_cell.angle_gamma   90.00
#
_symmetry.space_group_name_H-M   'P 1'
#
loop_
_entity.id
_entity.type
_entity.pdbx_description
1 polymer ?
#
loop_
_entity_poly.entity_id
_entity_poly.type
_entity_poly.pdbx_seq_one_letter_code
_entity_poly.pdbx_strand_id
1 'polypeptide(L)'
;MVPNLADQAEVPENRAAWLVLEQFTRPWLCAFSDSDPITKGGESPFMRRIPGAQGQPHTTIVGGGHFLQEDKGPELAEVILRFIDGTRETVA
;
A
#
# COMPACT_ATOMS: atom_id res chain seq x y z
N MET A 1 8.41 -16.84 -2.20
CA MET A 1 9.37 -16.30 -3.19
C MET A 1 8.64 -15.18 -3.92
N VAL A 2 9.17 -13.96 -3.98
CA VAL A 2 8.60 -12.92 -4.85
C VAL A 2 8.88 -13.32 -6.29
N PRO A 3 7.89 -13.38 -7.20
CA PRO A 3 8.13 -13.75 -8.59
C PRO A 3 9.13 -12.77 -9.22
N ASN A 4 10.33 -13.24 -9.54
CA ASN A 4 11.40 -12.39 -10.11
C ASN A 4 11.79 -12.74 -11.55
N LEU A 5 11.26 -13.85 -12.10
CA LEU A 5 11.49 -14.25 -13.50
C LEU A 5 10.21 -14.07 -14.33
N ALA A 6 10.39 -13.51 -15.53
CA ALA A 6 9.31 -13.17 -16.47
C ALA A 6 8.46 -14.37 -16.91
N ASP A 7 8.99 -15.59 -16.79
CA ASP A 7 8.41 -16.83 -17.33
C ASP A 7 7.73 -17.71 -16.25
N GLN A 8 7.48 -17.18 -15.06
CA GLN A 8 6.75 -17.91 -14.02
C GLN A 8 5.24 -17.89 -14.29
N ALA A 9 4.56 -19.00 -13.98
CA ALA A 9 3.11 -19.18 -14.22
C ALA A 9 2.23 -18.11 -13.54
N GLU A 10 2.77 -17.42 -12.54
CA GLU A 10 2.07 -16.42 -11.72
C GLU A 10 2.15 -15.01 -12.32
N VAL A 11 3.02 -14.78 -13.31
CA VAL A 11 3.20 -13.47 -13.94
C VAL A 11 1.96 -13.04 -14.74
N PRO A 12 1.29 -13.90 -15.54
CA PRO A 12 0.02 -13.56 -16.19
C PRO A 12 -1.07 -13.17 -15.19
N GLU A 13 -1.21 -13.92 -14.10
CA GLU A 13 -2.22 -13.64 -13.05
C GLU A 13 -1.93 -12.32 -12.33
N ASN A 14 -0.67 -12.04 -12.00
CA ASN A 14 -0.27 -10.75 -11.42
C ASN A 14 -0.55 -9.59 -12.39
N ARG A 15 -0.31 -9.77 -13.70
CA ARG A 15 -0.65 -8.77 -14.71
C ARG A 15 -2.15 -8.53 -14.78
N ALA A 16 -2.97 -9.59 -14.74
CA ALA A 16 -4.42 -9.48 -14.71
C ALA A 16 -4.93 -8.76 -13.45
N ALA A 17 -4.35 -9.06 -12.28
CA ALA A 17 -4.67 -8.37 -11.03
C ALA A 17 -4.37 -6.86 -11.10
N TRP A 18 -3.27 -6.46 -11.74
CA TRP A 18 -2.97 -5.04 -11.96
C TRP A 18 -4.03 -4.32 -12.78
N LEU A 19 -4.64 -4.96 -13.78
CA LEU A 19 -5.74 -4.35 -14.56
C LEU A 19 -6.98 -4.08 -13.71
N VAL A 20 -7.21 -4.89 -12.67
CA VAL A 20 -8.29 -4.68 -11.69
C VAL A 20 -7.93 -3.54 -10.73
N LEU A 21 -6.71 -3.53 -10.21
CA LEU A 21 -6.22 -2.49 -9.30
C LEU A 21 -6.21 -1.10 -9.96
N GLU A 22 -5.87 -1.02 -11.25
CA GLU A 22 -5.91 0.24 -12.03
C GLU A 22 -7.32 0.82 -12.21
N GLN A 23 -8.37 0.04 -11.94
CA GLN A 23 -9.76 0.50 -11.94
C GLN A 23 -10.31 0.72 -10.53
N PHE A 24 -9.51 0.47 -9.48
CA PHE A 24 -9.97 0.57 -8.10
C PHE A 24 -10.05 2.02 -7.63
N THR A 25 -11.27 2.52 -7.43
CA THR A 25 -11.56 3.92 -7.10
C THR A 25 -11.86 4.15 -5.62
N ARG A 26 -12.05 3.09 -4.83
CA ARG A 26 -12.28 3.21 -3.39
C ARG A 26 -11.00 3.68 -2.69
N PRO A 27 -11.10 4.37 -1.53
CA PRO A 27 -9.93 4.89 -0.83
C PRO A 27 -8.82 3.84 -0.64
N TRP A 28 -7.59 4.21 -0.98
CA TRP A 28 -6.40 3.36 -0.87
C TRP A 28 -5.28 4.09 -0.11
N LEU A 29 -4.75 3.45 0.93
CA LEU A 29 -3.67 3.99 1.75
C LEU A 29 -2.39 3.17 1.59
N CYS A 30 -1.26 3.85 1.37
CA CYS A 30 0.07 3.27 1.53
C CYS A 30 0.67 3.77 2.85
N ALA A 31 1.04 2.82 3.72
CA ALA A 31 1.63 3.06 5.04
C ALA A 31 2.92 2.23 5.23
N PHE A 32 3.86 2.36 4.29
CA PHE A 32 5.13 1.63 4.29
C PHE A 32 6.09 2.17 5.36
N SER A 33 7.06 1.37 5.80
CA SER A 33 8.07 1.80 6.75
C SER A 33 9.37 2.29 6.07
N ASP A 34 10.19 3.06 6.78
CA ASP A 34 11.43 3.62 6.23
C ASP A 34 12.64 2.66 6.28
N SER A 35 12.54 1.58 7.05
CA SER A 35 13.66 0.68 7.36
C SER A 35 13.47 -0.75 6.82
N ASP A 36 12.61 -0.94 5.81
CA ASP A 36 12.47 -2.19 5.07
C ASP A 36 13.16 -2.12 3.68
N PRO A 37 14.38 -2.66 3.52
CA PRO A 37 15.07 -2.67 2.23
C PRO A 37 14.41 -3.59 1.19
N ILE A 38 13.58 -4.55 1.59
CA ILE A 38 12.95 -5.51 0.68
C ILE A 38 11.83 -4.85 -0.13
N THR A 39 11.04 -3.99 0.52
CA THR A 39 9.88 -3.35 -0.12
C THR A 39 10.07 -1.85 -0.36
N LYS A 40 11.25 -1.29 -0.06
CA LYS A 40 11.59 0.13 -0.27
C LYS A 40 11.24 0.60 -1.68
N GLY A 41 10.40 1.63 -1.77
CA GLY A 41 9.93 2.21 -3.05
C GLY A 41 8.80 1.42 -3.72
N GLY A 42 8.38 0.30 -3.13
CA GLY A 42 7.28 -0.55 -3.60
C GLY A 42 5.91 0.12 -3.52
N GLU A 43 5.78 1.19 -2.74
CA GLU A 43 4.59 2.02 -2.65
C GLU A 43 4.30 2.81 -3.94
N SER A 44 5.36 3.18 -4.68
CA SER A 44 5.30 4.05 -5.85
C SER A 44 4.33 3.60 -6.96
N PRO A 45 4.30 2.33 -7.41
CA PRO A 45 3.34 1.89 -8.41
C PRO A 45 1.88 1.97 -7.91
N PHE A 46 1.62 1.70 -6.64
CA PHE A 46 0.27 1.79 -6.08
C PHE A 46 -0.22 3.25 -6.09
N MET A 47 0.59 4.17 -5.57
CA MET A 47 0.26 5.60 -5.53
C MET A 47 0.09 6.20 -6.92
N ARG A 48 0.79 5.69 -7.95
CA ARG A 48 0.71 6.24 -9.32
C ARG A 48 -0.41 5.66 -10.17
N ARG A 49 -0.73 4.37 -9.98
CA ARG A 49 -1.59 3.62 -10.93
C ARG A 49 -2.99 3.38 -10.39
N ILE A 50 -3.19 3.41 -9.08
CA ILE A 50 -4.50 3.14 -8.46
C ILE A 50 -5.25 4.48 -8.28
N PRO A 51 -6.41 4.69 -8.92
CA PRO A 51 -7.18 5.92 -8.79
C PRO A 51 -7.55 6.26 -7.35
N GLY A 52 -7.98 5.26 -6.57
CA GLY A 52 -8.34 5.41 -5.17
C GLY A 52 -7.21 5.83 -4.23
N ALA A 53 -5.96 5.78 -4.68
CA ALA A 53 -4.80 6.26 -3.93
C ALA A 53 -4.55 7.77 -4.10
N GLN A 54 -5.10 8.39 -5.15
CA GLN A 54 -4.84 9.80 -5.43
C GLN A 54 -5.37 10.71 -4.31
N GLY A 55 -4.53 11.63 -3.84
CA GLY A 55 -4.88 12.60 -2.80
C GLY A 55 -5.08 12.03 -1.40
N GLN A 56 -4.79 10.74 -1.18
CA GLN A 56 -4.92 10.12 0.14
C GLN A 56 -3.72 10.48 1.05
N PRO A 57 -3.90 10.50 2.39
CA PRO A 57 -2.86 10.87 3.34
C PRO A 57 -1.84 9.73 3.56
N HIS A 58 -1.13 9.35 2.49
CA HIS A 58 -0.06 8.36 2.55
C HIS A 58 0.99 8.75 3.59
N THR A 59 1.48 7.76 4.35
CA THR A 59 2.37 8.00 5.49
C THR A 59 3.53 7.02 5.47
N THR A 60 4.74 7.50 5.69
CA THR A 60 5.88 6.63 5.98
C THR A 60 5.98 6.41 7.49
N ILE A 61 5.96 5.15 7.92
CA ILE A 61 6.13 4.78 9.34
C ILE A 61 7.63 4.80 9.67
N VAL A 62 8.04 5.76 10.49
CA VAL A 62 9.45 5.96 10.85
C VAL A 62 9.91 4.94 11.88
N GLY A 63 11.06 4.32 11.64
CA GLY A 63 11.70 3.38 12.57
C GLY A 63 11.05 2.00 12.63
N GLY A 64 10.21 1.64 11.65
CA GLY A 64 9.71 0.28 11.46
C GLY A 64 10.52 -0.48 10.43
N GLY A 65 10.83 -1.75 10.69
CA GLY A 65 11.47 -2.65 9.74
C GLY A 65 10.47 -3.32 8.78
N HIS A 66 10.82 -4.50 8.27
CA HIS A 66 9.96 -5.31 7.41
C HIS A 66 8.70 -5.79 8.13
N PHE A 67 8.84 -6.16 9.40
CA PHE A 67 7.72 -6.52 10.29
C PHE A 67 7.22 -5.28 11.04
N LEU A 68 6.85 -4.23 10.30
CA LEU A 68 6.49 -2.92 10.88
C LEU A 68 5.39 -2.98 11.95
N GLN A 69 4.50 -3.98 11.91
CA GLN A 69 3.51 -4.18 12.97
C GLN A 69 4.12 -4.55 14.33
N GLU A 70 5.27 -5.20 14.37
CA GLU A 70 5.98 -5.55 15.60
C GLU A 70 6.74 -4.35 16.16
N ASP A 71 7.36 -3.56 15.27
CA ASP A 71 8.17 -2.40 15.68
C ASP A 71 7.32 -1.17 16.01
N LYS A 72 6.23 -0.98 15.26
CA LYS A 72 5.44 0.27 15.17
C LYS A 72 3.93 0.00 15.08
N GLY A 73 3.46 -1.08 15.70
CA GLY A 73 2.06 -1.48 15.70
C GLY A 73 1.09 -0.35 16.12
N PRO A 74 1.30 0.33 17.26
CA PRO A 74 0.46 1.45 17.67
C PRO A 74 0.42 2.59 16.66
N GLU A 75 1.58 3.02 16.15
CA GLU A 75 1.66 4.11 15.17
C GLU A 75 0.99 3.75 13.83
N LEU A 76 1.15 2.50 13.37
CA LEU A 76 0.46 1.99 12.20
C LEU A 76 -1.07 1.98 12.41
N ALA A 77 -1.52 1.53 13.59
CA ALA A 77 -2.94 1.50 13.93
C ALA A 77 -3.55 2.91 13.94
N GLU A 78 -2.85 3.91 14.50
CA GLU A 78 -3.30 5.30 14.49
C GLU A 78 -3.45 5.86 13.06
N VAL A 79 -2.51 5.54 12.17
CA VAL A 79 -2.58 5.92 10.75
C VAL A 79 -3.81 5.30 10.08
N ILE A 80 -4.09 4.01 10.33
CA ILE A 80 -5.25 3.32 9.77
C ILE A 80 -6.57 3.90 10.31
N LEU A 81 -6.66 4.18 11.62
CA LEU A 81 -7.85 4.75 12.24
C LEU A 81 -8.17 6.13 11.65
N ARG A 82 -7.17 7.03 11.56
CA ARG A 82 -7.32 8.35 10.94
C ARG A 82 -7.81 8.25 9.50
N PHE A 83 -7.28 7.30 8.74
CA PHE A 83 -7.72 7.07 7.36
C PHE A 83 -9.18 6.62 7.29
N ILE A 84 -9.59 5.66 8.13
CA ILE A 84 -10.98 5.19 8.18
C ILE A 84 -11.92 6.35 8.53
N ASP A 85 -11.59 7.16 9.53
CA ASP A 85 -12.44 8.28 9.95
C ASP A 85 -12.58 9.33 8.83
N GLY A 86 -11.48 9.75 8.20
CA GLY A 86 -11.54 10.70 7.08
C GLY A 86 -12.29 10.18 5.85
N THR A 87 -12.27 8.87 5.61
CA THR A 87 -13.06 8.28 4.50
C THR A 87 -14.56 8.23 4.77
N ARG A 88 -14.98 8.12 6.04
CA ARG A 88 -16.40 8.13 6.41
C ARG A 88 -17.02 9.51 6.21
N GLU A 89 -16.27 10.57 6.48
CA GLU A 89 -16.72 11.96 6.28
C GLU A 89 -16.88 12.33 4.80
N THR A 90 -16.19 11.64 3.89
CA THR A 90 -16.24 11.93 2.44
C THR A 90 -17.41 11.23 1.72
N VAL A 91 -18.01 10.21 2.34
CA VAL A 91 -19.13 9.43 1.77
C VAL A 91 -20.50 9.85 2.35
N ALA A 92 -20.50 10.69 3.40
CA ALA A 92 -21.71 11.26 4.01
C ALA A 92 -22.11 12.58 3.32
#